data_AF-A0A926TA34-F1
#
_entry.id   AF-A0A926TA34-F1
#
_cell.length_a   1.000
_cell.length_b   1.000
_cell.length_c   1.000
_cell.angle_alpha   90.00
_cell.angle_beta   90.00
_cell.angle_gamma   90.00
#
_symmetry.space_group_name_H-M   'P 1'
#
loop_
_entity.id
_entity.type
_entity.pdbx_description
1 polymer ?
#
loop_
_entity_poly.entity_id
_entity_poly.type
_entity_poly.pdbx_seq_one_letter_code
_entity_poly.pdbx_strand_id
1 'polypeptide(L)'
;MLPLNRLHYDLPRIGQGCDRAGSRKAKRLMRFSVRQLVIAGLLAMAVPQQPATATHGNNYQSCASKLLNAGLFPETVAPACAGALDPEEMASCVVKIYRRTDIAATDALTTCRRVRRPNELATCVVDISKTAQASLTPDVLDNCRRSLLPKRYSECVVGLSRNIDVVPAQAMTVCIDAADRIADFDPSFIPQNQLPGTPAPTPN
;
A
#
# COMPACT_ATOMS: atom_id res chain seq x y z
N MET A 1 5.37 19.20 -8.04
CA MET A 1 6.61 19.99 -8.17
C MET A 1 7.21 20.21 -6.78
N LEU A 2 8.19 19.39 -6.39
CA LEU A 2 9.14 19.66 -5.30
C LEU A 2 10.52 19.16 -5.78
N PRO A 3 11.60 19.94 -5.64
CA PRO A 3 12.88 19.63 -6.26
C PRO A 3 13.71 18.64 -5.43
N LEU A 4 14.37 17.73 -6.15
CA LEU A 4 15.36 16.78 -5.67
C LEU A 4 16.67 17.52 -5.37
N ASN A 5 17.15 17.42 -4.13
CA ASN A 5 18.43 17.96 -3.71
C ASN A 5 19.55 16.94 -4.02
N ARG A 6 20.55 17.39 -4.78
CA ARG A 6 21.63 16.60 -5.39
C ARG A 6 22.90 16.88 -4.61
N LEU A 7 23.34 15.95 -3.76
CA LEU A 7 24.62 16.08 -3.05
C LEU A 7 25.77 15.63 -3.95
N HIS A 8 26.45 16.62 -4.50
CA HIS A 8 27.81 16.54 -5.04
C HIS A 8 28.78 16.10 -3.93
N TYR A 9 29.60 15.09 -4.22
CA TYR A 9 30.83 14.84 -3.47
C TYR A 9 32.03 15.12 -4.39
N ASP A 10 32.76 16.17 -4.04
CA ASP A 10 34.02 16.59 -4.65
C ASP A 10 35.14 15.58 -4.36
N LEU A 11 35.86 15.21 -5.41
CA LEU A 11 37.10 14.43 -5.35
C LEU A 11 38.28 15.40 -5.40
N PRO A 12 39.17 15.44 -4.38
CA PRO A 12 40.36 16.27 -4.45
C PRO A 12 41.43 15.60 -5.32
N ARG A 13 41.86 16.34 -6.34
CA ARG A 13 43.00 16.08 -7.21
C ARG A 13 44.25 16.63 -6.53
N ILE A 14 45.13 15.76 -6.03
CA ILE A 14 46.43 16.16 -5.49
C ILE A 14 47.52 15.56 -6.37
N GLY A 15 48.26 16.47 -7.04
CA GLY A 15 49.35 16.14 -7.95
C GLY A 15 50.55 15.53 -7.22
N GLN A 16 51.25 14.65 -7.92
CA GLN A 16 52.54 14.11 -7.51
C GLN A 16 53.62 14.55 -8.49
N GLY A 17 54.45 15.47 -8.02
CA GLY A 17 55.81 15.66 -8.49
C GLY A 17 56.71 15.73 -7.26
N CYS A 18 57.69 14.84 -7.16
CA CYS A 18 59.07 15.12 -6.75
C CYS A 18 59.85 13.82 -6.54
N ASP A 19 60.84 13.66 -7.42
CA ASP A 19 62.23 13.26 -7.19
C ASP A 19 62.65 11.97 -6.48
N ARG A 20 63.59 11.33 -7.17
CA ARG A 20 64.48 10.26 -6.71
C ARG A 20 65.42 10.78 -5.63
N ALA A 21 65.45 10.09 -4.49
CA ALA A 21 66.67 9.96 -3.69
C ALA A 21 66.75 8.54 -3.13
N GLY A 22 67.73 7.78 -3.62
CA GLY A 22 67.97 6.41 -3.16
C GLY A 22 68.62 6.37 -1.78
N SER A 23 68.29 5.37 -0.97
CA SER A 23 69.24 4.80 -0.01
C SER A 23 68.75 3.43 0.47
N ARG A 24 69.68 2.48 0.54
CA ARG A 24 69.52 1.02 0.72
C ARG A 24 68.80 0.56 2.01
N LYS A 25 68.28 1.47 2.84
CA LYS A 25 67.53 1.16 4.08
C LYS A 25 66.07 0.76 3.84
N ALA A 26 65.50 1.10 2.69
CA ALA A 26 64.09 0.80 2.36
C ALA A 26 63.76 -0.70 2.20
N LYS A 27 64.74 -1.54 1.79
CA LYS A 27 64.49 -2.98 1.56
C LYS A 27 64.29 -3.80 2.84
N ARG A 28 64.78 -3.35 4.01
CA ARG A 28 64.57 -4.07 5.28
C ARG A 28 63.24 -3.72 5.95
N LEU A 29 62.77 -2.47 5.85
CA LEU A 29 61.45 -2.10 6.35
C LEU A 29 60.31 -2.64 5.46
N MET A 30 60.52 -2.73 4.14
CA MET A 30 59.48 -3.23 3.21
C MET A 30 59.11 -4.71 3.43
N ARG A 31 59.97 -5.51 4.08
CA ARG A 31 59.67 -6.92 4.41
C ARG A 31 58.84 -7.10 5.69
N PHE A 32 58.86 -6.13 6.61
CA PHE A 32 58.07 -6.20 7.85
C PHE A 32 56.64 -5.68 7.64
N SER A 33 56.43 -4.72 6.73
CA SER A 33 55.10 -4.15 6.46
C SER A 33 54.18 -5.10 5.69
N VAL A 34 54.72 -5.96 4.83
CA VAL A 34 53.92 -6.90 4.01
C VAL A 34 53.35 -8.05 4.85
N ARG A 35 54.05 -8.49 5.90
CA ARG A 35 53.58 -9.58 6.77
C ARG A 35 52.39 -9.18 7.66
N GLN A 36 52.31 -7.92 8.08
CA GLN A 36 51.24 -7.45 8.95
C GLN A 36 49.91 -7.21 8.20
N LEU A 37 49.96 -6.91 6.90
CA LEU A 37 48.76 -6.68 6.09
C LEU A 37 48.01 -7.98 5.72
N VAL A 38 48.69 -9.14 5.67
CA VAL A 38 48.07 -10.42 5.31
C VAL A 38 47.24 -10.99 6.48
N ILE A 39 47.65 -10.76 7.73
CA ILE A 39 46.96 -11.30 8.91
C ILE A 39 45.69 -10.49 9.23
N ALA A 40 45.72 -9.17 9.04
CA ALA A 40 44.54 -8.32 9.25
C ALA A 40 43.46 -8.50 8.16
N GLY A 41 43.83 -8.88 6.94
CA GLY A 41 42.88 -9.12 5.85
C GLY A 41 42.04 -10.39 6.01
N LEU A 42 42.58 -11.44 6.65
CA LEU A 42 41.85 -12.71 6.83
C LEU A 42 40.75 -12.66 7.89
N LEU A 43 40.79 -11.71 8.84
CA LEU A 43 39.76 -11.57 9.89
C LEU A 43 38.49 -10.87 9.40
N ALA A 44 38.52 -10.16 8.28
CA ALA A 44 37.33 -9.49 7.72
C ALA A 44 36.35 -10.46 7.06
N MET A 45 36.81 -11.66 6.66
CA MET A 45 35.97 -12.69 6.01
C MET A 45 35.21 -13.57 7.02
N ALA A 46 35.52 -13.47 8.32
CA ALA A 46 34.85 -14.22 9.38
C ALA A 46 33.69 -13.45 10.04
N VAL A 47 33.41 -12.22 9.59
CA VAL A 47 32.25 -11.46 10.09
C VAL A 47 31.00 -12.01 9.38
N PRO A 48 30.07 -12.67 10.09
CA PRO A 48 28.81 -13.07 9.50
C PRO A 48 28.13 -11.82 8.95
N GLN A 49 27.86 -11.80 7.65
CA GLN A 49 27.04 -10.78 7.00
C GLN A 49 25.64 -10.94 7.59
N GLN A 50 25.35 -10.24 8.69
CA GLN A 50 23.99 -10.16 9.20
C GLN A 50 23.15 -9.54 8.08
N PRO A 51 22.01 -10.15 7.70
CA PRO A 51 21.15 -9.54 6.71
C PRO A 51 20.78 -8.15 7.20
N ALA A 52 20.85 -7.17 6.31
CA ALA A 52 20.35 -5.83 6.60
C ALA A 52 18.86 -5.98 6.94
N THR A 53 18.52 -5.94 8.23
CA THR A 53 17.15 -5.77 8.66
C THR A 53 16.76 -4.37 8.24
N ALA A 54 16.04 -4.24 7.12
CA ALA A 54 15.35 -3.01 6.81
C ALA A 54 14.43 -2.71 7.99
N THR A 55 14.62 -1.56 8.65
CA THR A 55 13.72 -1.00 9.68
C THR A 55 12.38 -0.55 9.06
N HIS A 56 11.81 -1.35 8.16
CA HIS A 56 10.39 -1.38 7.89
C HIS A 56 9.89 -2.61 8.63
N GLY A 57 9.08 -2.40 9.67
CA GLY A 57 8.53 -3.49 10.48
C GLY A 57 8.00 -4.60 9.58
N ASN A 58 8.28 -5.85 9.92
CA ASN A 58 7.90 -6.98 9.08
C ASN A 58 6.36 -7.01 8.93
N ASN A 59 5.84 -6.65 7.75
CA ASN A 59 4.39 -6.57 7.49
C ASN A 59 3.67 -7.89 7.81
N TYR A 60 4.35 -9.03 7.67
CA TYR A 60 3.81 -10.34 8.07
C TYR A 60 3.73 -10.51 9.58
N GLN A 61 4.70 -10.01 10.34
CA GLN A 61 4.65 -9.99 11.81
C GLN A 61 3.52 -9.06 12.31
N SER A 62 3.39 -7.87 11.70
CA SER A 62 2.30 -6.94 11.99
C SER A 62 0.94 -7.57 11.69
N CYS A 63 0.82 -8.22 10.52
CA CYS A 63 -0.38 -8.97 10.15
C CYS A 63 -0.71 -10.08 11.16
N ALA A 64 0.24 -10.96 11.45
CA ALA A 64 0.02 -12.10 12.32
C ALA A 64 -0.37 -11.67 13.74
N SER A 65 0.36 -10.70 14.31
CA SER A 65 0.06 -10.18 15.65
C SER A 65 -1.32 -9.52 15.71
N LYS A 66 -1.70 -8.70 14.73
CA LYS A 66 -3.03 -8.08 14.64
C LYS A 66 -4.15 -9.11 14.59
N LEU A 67 -4.01 -10.17 13.78
CA LEU A 67 -5.03 -11.19 13.62
C LEU A 67 -5.13 -12.13 14.84
N LEU A 68 -4.01 -12.55 15.43
CA LEU A 68 -4.00 -13.32 16.67
C LEU A 68 -4.65 -12.53 17.82
N ASN A 69 -4.34 -11.24 17.93
CA ASN A 69 -4.97 -10.34 18.90
C ASN A 69 -6.47 -10.10 18.63
N ALA A 70 -6.95 -10.40 17.43
CA ALA A 70 -8.37 -10.40 17.09
C ALA A 70 -9.04 -11.75 17.39
N GLY A 71 -8.34 -12.70 18.03
CA GLY A 71 -8.87 -14.00 18.44
C GLY A 71 -8.86 -15.06 17.33
N LEU A 72 -8.14 -14.84 16.23
CA LEU A 72 -8.01 -15.84 15.16
C LEU A 72 -6.93 -16.86 15.48
N PHE A 73 -7.13 -18.10 15.04
CA PHE A 73 -6.20 -19.19 15.30
C PHE A 73 -4.97 -19.18 14.37
N PRO A 74 -3.79 -19.62 14.83
CA PRO A 74 -2.54 -19.63 14.05
C PRO A 74 -2.65 -20.31 12.68
N GLU A 75 -3.38 -21.42 12.59
CA GLU A 75 -3.62 -22.19 11.37
C GLU A 75 -4.43 -21.41 10.31
N THR A 76 -5.22 -20.42 10.74
CA THR A 76 -5.94 -19.51 9.83
C THR A 76 -5.09 -18.28 9.50
N VAL A 77 -4.37 -17.75 10.49
CA VAL A 77 -3.56 -16.53 10.38
C VAL A 77 -2.37 -16.72 9.45
N ALA A 78 -1.62 -17.82 9.58
CA ALA A 78 -0.42 -18.07 8.79
C ALA A 78 -0.69 -18.05 7.27
N PRO A 79 -1.64 -18.84 6.72
CA PRO A 79 -1.95 -18.78 5.29
C PRO A 79 -2.64 -17.46 4.90
N ALA A 80 -3.33 -16.78 5.82
CA ALA A 80 -3.90 -15.45 5.55
C ALA A 80 -2.84 -14.42 5.22
N CYS A 81 -1.86 -14.27 6.11
CA CYS A 81 -0.82 -13.26 5.97
C CYS A 81 0.14 -13.62 4.83
N ALA A 82 0.45 -14.90 4.63
CA ALA A 82 1.29 -15.37 3.54
C ALA A 82 0.64 -15.20 2.15
N GLY A 83 -0.68 -15.33 2.06
CA GLY A 83 -1.44 -15.21 0.81
C GLY A 83 -1.90 -13.79 0.47
N ALA A 84 -1.67 -12.80 1.35
CA ALA A 84 -2.12 -11.43 1.16
C ALA A 84 -1.15 -10.64 0.27
N LEU A 85 -1.69 -9.87 -0.69
CA LEU A 85 -0.90 -8.93 -1.50
C LEU A 85 -0.30 -7.82 -0.63
N ASP A 86 -1.08 -7.33 0.34
CA ASP A 86 -0.65 -6.41 1.38
C ASP A 86 -1.11 -6.97 2.76
N PRO A 87 -0.23 -7.66 3.50
CA PRO A 87 -0.57 -8.28 4.77
C PRO A 87 -1.02 -7.26 5.83
N GLU A 88 -0.43 -6.06 5.83
CA GLU A 88 -0.75 -5.05 6.83
C GLU A 88 -2.13 -4.44 6.58
N GLU A 89 -2.43 -4.06 5.33
CA GLU A 89 -3.75 -3.54 4.98
C GLU A 89 -4.86 -4.58 5.19
N MET A 90 -4.61 -5.84 4.81
CA MET A 90 -5.57 -6.92 5.04
C MET A 90 -5.86 -7.08 6.54
N ALA A 91 -4.84 -7.12 7.38
CA ALA A 91 -5.04 -7.25 8.83
C ALA A 91 -5.73 -6.02 9.44
N SER A 92 -5.38 -4.81 8.96
CA SER A 92 -6.06 -3.56 9.34
C SER A 92 -7.55 -3.60 9.02
N CYS A 93 -7.92 -4.08 7.83
CA CYS A 93 -9.30 -4.27 7.42
C CYS A 93 -10.08 -5.16 8.40
N VAL A 94 -9.52 -6.33 8.75
CA VAL A 94 -10.16 -7.27 9.68
C VAL A 94 -10.34 -6.64 11.06
N VAL A 95 -9.28 -6.08 11.63
CA VAL A 95 -9.31 -5.48 12.97
C VAL A 95 -10.27 -4.30 13.03
N LYS A 96 -10.33 -3.48 11.96
CA LYS A 96 -11.22 -2.32 11.90
C LYS A 96 -12.69 -2.74 11.89
N ILE A 97 -13.05 -3.78 11.14
CA ILE A 97 -14.41 -4.33 11.12
C ILE A 97 -14.74 -4.97 12.47
N TYR A 98 -13.90 -5.91 12.93
CA TYR A 98 -14.12 -6.66 14.18
C TYR A 98 -14.29 -5.77 15.41
N ARG A 99 -13.51 -4.68 15.52
CA ARG A 99 -13.55 -3.80 16.70
C ARG A 99 -14.67 -2.77 16.69
N ARG A 100 -15.32 -2.54 15.54
CA ARG A 100 -16.26 -1.41 15.37
C ARG A 100 -17.65 -1.85 14.90
N THR A 101 -17.86 -3.15 14.74
CA THR A 101 -19.12 -3.77 14.29
C THR A 101 -19.30 -5.11 15.01
N ASP A 102 -20.50 -5.68 14.93
CA ASP A 102 -20.79 -7.01 15.49
C ASP A 102 -20.37 -8.17 14.57
N ILE A 103 -19.54 -7.90 13.55
CA ILE A 103 -19.06 -8.91 12.59
C ILE A 103 -17.89 -9.68 13.21
N ALA A 104 -17.97 -11.01 13.18
CA ALA A 104 -16.90 -11.89 13.65
C ALA A 104 -15.60 -11.67 12.87
N ALA A 105 -14.46 -11.77 13.55
CA ALA A 105 -13.14 -11.61 12.93
C ALA A 105 -12.89 -12.59 11.77
N THR A 106 -13.47 -13.79 11.83
CA THR A 106 -13.40 -14.82 10.78
C THR A 106 -14.12 -14.41 9.50
N ASP A 107 -15.28 -13.76 9.61
CA ASP A 107 -16.09 -13.32 8.48
C ASP A 107 -15.48 -12.07 7.84
N ALA A 108 -15.02 -11.15 8.69
CA ALA A 108 -14.22 -10.01 8.27
C ALA A 108 -12.96 -10.46 7.53
N LEU A 109 -12.23 -11.46 8.06
CA LEU A 109 -11.08 -12.03 7.38
C LEU A 109 -11.47 -12.56 6.01
N THR A 110 -12.45 -13.48 5.94
CA THR A 110 -12.90 -14.10 4.69
C THR A 110 -13.21 -13.07 3.60
N THR A 111 -13.72 -11.91 3.97
CA THR A 111 -14.08 -10.82 3.05
C THR A 111 -12.88 -9.95 2.68
N CYS A 112 -12.07 -9.53 3.67
CA CYS A 112 -10.92 -8.66 3.45
C CYS A 112 -9.87 -9.29 2.51
N ARG A 113 -9.68 -10.62 2.53
CA ARG A 113 -8.77 -11.33 1.59
C ARG A 113 -9.30 -11.46 0.17
N ARG A 114 -10.58 -11.17 -0.08
CA ARG A 114 -11.21 -11.30 -1.41
C ARG A 114 -11.27 -9.99 -2.19
N VAL A 115 -10.80 -8.88 -1.61
CA VAL A 115 -10.88 -7.55 -2.22
C VAL A 115 -9.50 -6.96 -2.48
N ARG A 116 -9.40 -6.10 -3.50
CA ARG A 116 -8.15 -5.38 -3.82
C ARG A 116 -7.92 -4.13 -2.96
N ARG A 117 -8.95 -3.61 -2.28
CA ARG A 117 -8.91 -2.38 -1.47
C ARG A 117 -9.45 -2.63 -0.05
N PRO A 118 -8.71 -3.37 0.80
CA PRO A 118 -9.21 -3.78 2.12
C PRO A 118 -9.59 -2.59 3.02
N ASN A 119 -8.81 -1.51 3.00
CA ASN A 119 -9.07 -0.33 3.82
C ASN A 119 -10.38 0.39 3.46
N GLU A 120 -10.76 0.41 2.18
CA GLU A 120 -12.03 1.01 1.75
C GLU A 120 -13.21 0.12 2.05
N LEU A 121 -13.08 -1.19 1.88
CA LEU A 121 -14.07 -2.16 2.34
C LEU A 121 -14.36 -1.96 3.84
N ALA A 122 -13.32 -1.90 4.68
CA ALA A 122 -13.50 -1.73 6.11
C ALA A 122 -14.13 -0.39 6.48
N THR A 123 -13.82 0.68 5.74
CA THR A 123 -14.48 1.98 5.92
C THR A 123 -15.96 1.89 5.57
N CYS A 124 -16.27 1.28 4.43
CA CYS A 124 -17.63 1.07 3.97
C CYS A 124 -18.48 0.33 5.00
N VAL A 125 -17.98 -0.82 5.47
CA VAL A 125 -18.69 -1.67 6.42
C VAL A 125 -18.92 -0.93 7.75
N VAL A 126 -17.88 -0.28 8.28
CA VAL A 126 -17.98 0.44 9.57
C VAL A 126 -18.93 1.63 9.46
N ASP A 127 -18.92 2.37 8.36
CA ASP A 127 -19.76 3.57 8.24
C ASP A 127 -21.23 3.23 8.07
N ILE A 128 -21.56 2.21 7.27
CA ILE A 128 -22.94 1.74 7.13
C ILE A 128 -23.41 1.06 8.42
N SER A 129 -22.57 0.27 9.10
CA SER A 129 -22.95 -0.41 10.34
C SER A 129 -23.28 0.53 11.49
N LYS A 130 -22.78 1.78 11.48
CA LYS A 130 -23.16 2.79 12.49
C LYS A 130 -24.61 3.27 12.35
N THR A 131 -25.18 3.15 11.15
CA THR A 131 -26.53 3.63 10.83
C THR A 131 -27.50 2.47 10.56
N ALA A 132 -26.98 1.29 10.26
CA ALA A 132 -27.75 0.07 10.04
C ALA A 132 -28.06 -0.64 11.37
N GLN A 133 -29.16 -1.40 11.40
CA GLN A 133 -29.48 -2.27 12.51
C GLN A 133 -28.59 -3.52 12.48
N ALA A 134 -28.33 -4.13 13.65
CA ALA A 134 -27.48 -5.33 13.78
C ALA A 134 -27.95 -6.55 12.97
N SER A 135 -29.20 -6.58 12.52
CA SER A 135 -29.73 -7.62 11.62
C SER A 135 -29.23 -7.49 10.17
N LEU A 136 -28.78 -6.31 9.74
CA LEU A 136 -28.33 -6.04 8.36
C LEU A 136 -26.83 -6.28 8.17
N THR A 137 -26.10 -6.62 9.23
CA THR A 137 -24.63 -6.66 9.24
C THR A 137 -24.01 -7.62 8.20
N PRO A 138 -24.57 -8.82 7.93
CA PRO A 138 -24.10 -9.67 6.84
C PRO A 138 -24.31 -9.05 5.45
N ASP A 139 -25.45 -8.38 5.24
CA ASP A 139 -25.76 -7.73 3.95
C ASP A 139 -24.84 -6.55 3.69
N VAL A 140 -24.49 -5.78 4.73
CA VAL A 140 -23.53 -4.67 4.63
C VAL A 140 -22.18 -5.17 4.10
N LEU A 141 -21.69 -6.27 4.67
CA LEU A 141 -20.41 -6.87 4.29
C LEU A 141 -20.40 -7.31 2.82
N ASP A 142 -21.46 -7.98 2.35
CA ASP A 142 -21.54 -8.43 0.95
C ASP A 142 -21.70 -7.26 -0.02
N ASN A 143 -22.55 -6.28 0.28
CA ASN A 143 -22.75 -5.09 -0.57
C ASN A 143 -21.45 -4.26 -0.69
N CYS A 144 -20.76 -4.02 0.42
CA CYS A 144 -19.47 -3.33 0.40
C CYS A 144 -18.41 -4.09 -0.41
N ARG A 145 -18.43 -5.44 -0.38
CA ARG A 145 -17.52 -6.28 -1.16
C ARG A 145 -17.83 -6.26 -2.66
N ARG A 146 -19.12 -6.21 -3.02
CA ARG A 146 -19.59 -6.19 -4.41
C ARG A 146 -19.39 -4.83 -5.08
N SER A 147 -19.37 -3.75 -4.30
CA SER A 147 -19.14 -2.41 -4.83
C SER A 147 -17.73 -2.25 -5.39
N LEU A 148 -17.64 -1.70 -6.60
CA LEU A 148 -16.36 -1.30 -7.22
C LEU A 148 -15.69 -0.15 -6.47
N LEU A 149 -16.47 0.68 -5.77
CA LEU A 149 -16.03 1.86 -5.03
C LEU A 149 -16.66 1.87 -3.62
N PRO A 150 -16.17 1.02 -2.69
CA PRO A 150 -16.81 0.82 -1.39
C PRO A 150 -17.01 2.12 -0.61
N LYS A 151 -16.02 3.04 -0.64
CA LYS A 151 -16.12 4.33 0.04
C LYS A 151 -17.25 5.21 -0.49
N ARG A 152 -17.38 5.35 -1.82
CA ARG A 152 -18.44 6.13 -2.46
C ARG A 152 -19.81 5.51 -2.19
N TYR A 153 -19.87 4.18 -2.18
CA TYR A 153 -21.09 3.46 -1.83
C TYR A 153 -21.55 3.75 -0.39
N SER A 154 -20.67 3.67 0.60
CA SER A 154 -21.04 4.01 1.99
C SER A 154 -21.43 5.47 2.17
N GLU A 155 -20.76 6.41 1.48
CA GLU A 155 -21.14 7.83 1.48
C GLU A 155 -22.56 8.03 0.94
N CYS A 156 -22.95 7.32 -0.13
CA CYS A 156 -24.31 7.33 -0.66
C CYS A 156 -25.32 6.77 0.36
N VAL A 157 -25.06 5.59 0.92
CA VAL A 157 -25.99 4.92 1.85
C VAL A 157 -26.20 5.75 3.11
N VAL A 158 -25.10 6.20 3.74
CA VAL A 158 -25.15 7.01 4.96
C VAL A 158 -25.74 8.39 4.67
N GLY A 159 -25.42 8.99 3.52
CA GLY A 159 -25.98 10.27 3.08
C GLY A 159 -27.49 10.22 2.89
N LEU A 160 -28.00 9.23 2.16
CA LEU A 160 -29.43 9.06 1.96
C LEU A 160 -30.15 8.74 3.28
N SER A 161 -29.64 7.78 4.06
CA SER A 161 -30.29 7.34 5.30
C SER A 161 -30.35 8.42 6.39
N ARG A 162 -29.48 9.44 6.33
CA ARG A 162 -29.46 10.54 7.31
C ARG A 162 -30.28 11.75 6.91
N ASN A 163 -30.45 11.99 5.61
CA ASN A 163 -31.05 13.23 5.11
C ASN A 163 -32.44 13.03 4.51
N ILE A 164 -32.83 11.79 4.25
CA ILE A 164 -34.13 11.41 3.69
C ILE A 164 -34.66 10.22 4.49
N ASP A 165 -35.98 10.15 4.70
CA ASP A 165 -36.65 9.07 5.45
C ASP A 165 -36.69 7.76 4.63
N VAL A 166 -35.51 7.23 4.34
CA VAL A 166 -35.31 5.96 3.62
C VAL A 166 -34.64 5.00 4.60
N VAL A 167 -35.24 3.81 4.74
CA VAL A 167 -34.66 2.77 5.60
C VAL A 167 -33.29 2.32 5.06
N PRO A 168 -32.30 2.01 5.92
CA PRO A 168 -30.94 1.67 5.48
C PRO A 168 -30.87 0.55 4.43
N ALA A 169 -31.74 -0.47 4.53
CA ALA A 169 -31.82 -1.54 3.54
C ALA A 169 -32.20 -1.04 2.13
N GLN A 170 -33.10 -0.07 2.04
CA GLN A 170 -33.51 0.52 0.78
C GLN A 170 -32.43 1.45 0.22
N ALA A 171 -31.76 2.22 1.09
CA ALA A 171 -30.61 3.03 0.68
C ALA A 171 -29.46 2.17 0.11
N MET A 172 -29.17 1.02 0.75
CA MET A 172 -28.19 0.05 0.24
C MET A 172 -28.53 -0.47 -1.16
N THR A 173 -29.80 -0.70 -1.44
CA THR A 173 -30.29 -1.16 -2.75
C THR A 173 -30.17 -0.06 -3.81
N VAL A 174 -30.58 1.17 -3.50
CA VAL A 174 -30.49 2.29 -4.46
C VAL A 174 -29.04 2.65 -4.79
N CYS A 175 -28.16 2.61 -3.79
CA CYS A 175 -26.76 3.02 -3.97
C CYS A 175 -25.89 1.98 -4.70
N ILE A 176 -26.24 0.69 -4.65
CA ILE A 176 -25.41 -0.34 -5.30
C ILE A 176 -25.60 -0.26 -6.82
N ASP A 177 -26.83 -0.05 -7.28
CA ASP A 177 -27.16 0.16 -8.69
C ASP A 177 -26.47 1.40 -9.28
N ALA A 178 -26.34 2.46 -8.48
CA ALA A 178 -25.64 3.69 -8.87
C ALA A 178 -24.11 3.49 -8.96
N ALA A 179 -23.55 2.57 -8.18
CA ALA A 179 -22.12 2.28 -8.22
C ALA A 179 -21.71 1.53 -9.50
N ASP A 180 -22.61 0.73 -10.06
CA ASP A 180 -22.39 -0.05 -11.29
C ASP A 180 -22.55 0.77 -12.58
N ARG A 181 -23.18 1.94 -12.50
CA ARG A 181 -23.19 2.88 -13.64
C ARG A 181 -21.80 3.49 -13.77
N ILE A 182 -21.06 3.04 -14.78
CA ILE A 182 -19.87 3.73 -15.27
C ILE A 182 -20.29 5.17 -15.57
N ALA A 183 -19.88 6.10 -14.71
CA ALA A 183 -20.14 7.51 -14.91
C ALA A 183 -19.39 7.93 -16.18
N ASP A 184 -20.15 8.27 -17.22
CA ASP A 184 -19.71 8.90 -18.46
C ASP A 184 -18.54 8.21 -19.20
N PHE A 185 -18.89 7.24 -20.05
CA PHE A 185 -18.27 7.22 -21.37
C PHE A 185 -18.75 8.48 -22.11
N ASP A 186 -18.07 9.60 -21.91
CA ASP A 186 -18.03 10.63 -22.93
C ASP A 186 -17.01 10.16 -23.98
N PRO A 187 -17.41 9.70 -25.17
CA PRO A 187 -16.44 9.33 -26.19
C PRO A 187 -15.65 10.59 -26.58
N SER A 188 -14.41 10.72 -26.08
CA SER A 188 -13.45 11.71 -26.54
C SER A 188 -12.99 11.49 -28.00
N PHE A 189 -13.60 10.54 -28.70
CA PHE A 189 -13.45 10.34 -30.13
C PHE A 189 -14.73 10.75 -30.84
N ILE A 190 -14.83 12.01 -31.25
CA ILE A 190 -15.73 12.41 -32.34
C ILE A 190 -15.03 12.00 -33.64
N PRO A 191 -15.57 11.07 -34.44
CA PRO A 191 -15.07 10.83 -35.79
C PRO A 191 -15.18 12.15 -36.56
N GLN A 192 -14.10 12.58 -37.23
CA GLN A 192 -14.03 13.88 -37.92
C GLN A 192 -15.12 14.11 -39.00
N ASN A 193 -15.92 13.10 -39.32
CA ASN A 193 -16.99 13.16 -40.30
C ASN A 193 -18.31 13.80 -39.78
N GLN A 194 -18.39 14.26 -38.52
CA GLN A 194 -19.60 14.85 -37.95
C GLN A 194 -19.46 16.29 -37.43
N LEU A 195 -18.38 17.02 -37.76
CA LEU A 195 -18.34 18.45 -37.47
C LEU A 195 -19.39 19.20 -38.31
N PRO A 196 -20.32 19.97 -37.68
CA PRO A 196 -21.17 20.89 -38.41
C PRO A 196 -20.29 21.94 -39.11
N GLY A 197 -20.47 22.09 -40.42
CA GLY A 197 -19.69 23.01 -41.23
C GLY A 197 -19.75 24.45 -40.71
N THR A 198 -18.59 25.08 -40.58
CA THR A 198 -18.44 26.50 -40.27
C THR A 198 -19.23 27.32 -41.31
N PRO A 199 -20.17 28.21 -40.91
CA PRO A 199 -20.84 29.08 -41.86
C PRO A 199 -19.85 30.08 -42.48
N ALA A 200 -19.95 30.26 -43.80
CA ALA A 200 -19.06 31.11 -44.59
C ALA A 200 -19.13 32.59 -44.18
N PRO A 201 -18.01 33.34 -44.24
CA PRO A 201 -18.01 34.77 -43.96
C PRO A 201 -18.76 35.54 -45.06
N THR A 202 -19.72 36.37 -44.66
CA THR A 202 -20.45 37.29 -45.55
C THR A 202 -19.55 38.47 -45.96
N PRO A 203 -19.50 38.84 -47.26
CA PRO A 203 -18.77 40.02 -47.71
C PRO A 203 -19.54 41.31 -47.42
N ASN A 204 -18.80 42.37 -47.05
CA ASN A 204 -19.28 43.76 -47.01
C ASN A 204 -19.31 44.37 -48.41
#